data_AF-A0A0D3K1S9-F1
#
_entry.id   AF-A0A0D3K1S9-F1
#
_cell.length_a   1.000
_cell.length_b   1.000
_cell.length_c   1.000
_cell.angle_alpha   90.00
_cell.angle_beta   90.00
_cell.angle_gamma   90.00
#
_symmetry.space_group_name_H-M   'P 1'
#
loop_
_entity.id
_entity.type
_entity.pdbx_description
1 polymer ?
#
loop_
_entity_poly.entity_id
_entity_poly.type
_entity_poly.pdbx_seq_one_letter_code
_entity_poly.pdbx_strand_id
1 'polypeptide(L)'
;MNGRNAADAVELYAASVFCLMPPGDTIVRGAIADALSVGCIPVFLHPAQQHIWPSHWDGKRASVLFDWSAWMDDKMGNVAVEIELAGELAEDIELADAGRRAQRRRRN
;
A
#
# COMPACT_ATOMS: atom_id res chain seq x y z
N MET A 1 -1.91 -6.67 13.89
CA MET A 1 -0.49 -6.54 14.31
C MET A 1 -0.49 -6.04 15.74
N ASN A 2 0.10 -6.78 16.67
CA ASN A 2 0.42 -6.22 17.99
C ASN A 2 1.59 -5.24 17.80
N GLY A 3 1.55 -4.04 18.38
CA GLY A 3 2.47 -2.93 18.10
C GLY A 3 3.97 -3.17 18.36
N ARG A 4 4.37 -4.39 18.73
CA ARG A 4 5.76 -4.79 18.96
C ARG A 4 6.66 -4.71 17.72
N ASN A 5 6.09 -4.87 16.53
CA ASN A 5 6.84 -4.82 15.26
C ASN A 5 6.42 -3.61 14.41
N ALA A 6 5.87 -2.56 15.04
CA ALA A 6 5.37 -1.39 14.32
C ALA A 6 6.52 -0.66 13.61
N ALA A 7 7.68 -0.50 14.26
CA ALA A 7 8.87 0.11 13.66
C ALA A 7 9.35 -0.67 12.42
N ASP A 8 9.47 -2.00 12.53
CA ASP A 8 9.87 -2.87 11.41
C ASP A 8 8.89 -2.76 10.23
N ALA A 9 7.60 -2.59 10.51
CA ALA A 9 6.59 -2.44 9.46
C ALA A 9 6.69 -1.09 8.73
N VAL A 10 6.97 0.00 9.44
CA VAL A 10 7.16 1.32 8.81
C VAL A 10 8.38 1.30 7.88
N GLU A 11 9.48 0.65 8.28
CA GLU A 11 10.64 0.47 7.40
C GLU A 11 10.29 -0.32 6.14
N LEU A 12 9.48 -1.38 6.27
CA LEU A 12 9.00 -2.15 5.13
C LEU A 12 8.08 -1.32 4.21
N TYR A 13 7.22 -0.46 4.78
CA TYR A 13 6.38 0.44 4.01
C TYR A 13 7.22 1.44 3.22
N ALA A 14 8.20 2.07 3.87
CA ALA A 14 9.11 3.02 3.21
C ALA A 14 9.93 2.38 2.07
N ALA A 15 10.16 1.07 2.14
CA ALA A 15 10.86 0.31 1.10
C ALA A 15 9.93 -0.22 -0.01
N SER A 16 8.62 0.00 0.08
CA SER A 16 7.60 -0.57 -0.81
C SER A 16 6.84 0.51 -1.57
N VAL A 17 6.42 0.20 -2.80
CA VAL A 17 5.55 1.10 -3.59
C VAL A 17 4.08 0.89 -3.21
N PHE A 18 3.65 -0.37 -3.04
CA PHE A 18 2.30 -0.73 -2.64
C PHE A 18 2.30 -1.47 -1.30
N CYS A 19 1.39 -1.08 -0.42
CA CYS A 19 1.20 -1.72 0.87
C CYS A 19 -0.20 -2.30 0.95
N LEU A 20 -0.31 -3.62 1.00
CA LEU A 20 -1.59 -4.31 1.17
C LEU A 20 -2.16 -3.97 2.55
N MET A 21 -3.38 -3.42 2.57
CA MET A 21 -4.09 -2.98 3.78
C MET A 21 -5.36 -3.80 3.97
N PRO A 22 -5.25 -5.09 4.30
CA PRO A 22 -6.43 -5.91 4.59
C PRO A 22 -7.17 -5.38 5.82
N PRO A 23 -8.52 -5.37 5.80
CA PRO A 23 -9.30 -5.14 7.01
C PRO A 23 -9.02 -6.27 8.03
N GLY A 24 -9.23 -5.97 9.31
CA GLY A 24 -9.31 -7.00 10.36
C GLY A 24 -10.71 -6.98 10.96
N ASP A 25 -10.79 -7.01 12.29
CA ASP A 25 -12.07 -6.83 13.01
C ASP A 25 -12.73 -5.46 12.70
N THR A 26 -11.94 -4.49 12.26
CA THR A 26 -12.39 -3.17 11.81
C THR A 26 -11.78 -2.79 10.47
N ILE A 27 -12.47 -1.89 9.76
CA ILE A 27 -11.99 -1.28 8.51
C ILE A 27 -10.90 -0.21 8.74
N VAL A 28 -10.79 0.34 9.96
CA VAL A 28 -9.85 1.42 10.31
C VAL A 28 -8.61 0.84 10.96
N ARG A 29 -7.42 1.19 10.46
CA ARG A 29 -6.13 0.73 10.98
C ARG A 29 -5.08 1.83 10.89
N GLY A 30 -4.33 2.06 11.98
CA GLY A 30 -3.26 3.06 12.02
C GLY A 30 -2.17 2.83 10.96
N ALA A 31 -1.91 1.58 10.60
CA ALA A 31 -0.97 1.20 9.55
C ALA A 31 -1.24 1.86 8.18
N ILE A 32 -2.49 2.26 7.91
CA ILE A 32 -2.85 2.98 6.68
C ILE A 32 -2.23 4.39 6.69
N ALA A 33 -2.31 5.08 7.84
CA ALA A 33 -1.69 6.39 8.00
C ALA A 33 -0.15 6.28 7.94
N ASP A 34 0.42 5.24 8.56
CA ASP A 34 1.86 4.99 8.53
C ASP A 34 2.36 4.80 7.09
N ALA A 35 1.70 3.96 6.29
CA ALA A 35 2.05 3.76 4.88
C ALA A 35 1.98 5.05 4.06
N LEU A 36 0.90 5.82 4.21
CA LEU A 36 0.75 7.11 3.54
C LEU A 36 1.86 8.09 3.93
N SER A 37 2.25 8.14 5.20
CA SER A 37 3.29 9.04 5.70
C SER A 37 4.68 8.79 5.14
N VAL A 38 4.97 7.54 4.72
CA VAL A 38 6.24 7.15 4.09
C VAL A 38 6.14 6.96 2.58
N GLY A 39 5.01 7.35 1.98
CA GLY A 39 4.80 7.31 0.53
C GLY A 39 4.46 5.92 -0.05
N CYS A 40 4.13 4.94 0.78
CA CYS A 40 3.64 3.66 0.31
C CYS A 40 2.16 3.75 -0.04
N ILE A 41 1.79 3.43 -1.29
CA ILE A 41 0.41 3.51 -1.76
C ILE A 41 -0.41 2.38 -1.11
N PRO A 42 -1.40 2.69 -0.25
CA PRO A 42 -2.25 1.66 0.34
C PRO A 42 -3.10 0.99 -0.73
N VAL A 43 -3.13 -0.34 -0.70
CA VAL A 43 -4.05 -1.17 -1.47
C VAL A 43 -5.13 -1.66 -0.51
N PHE A 44 -6.33 -1.09 -0.62
CA PHE A 44 -7.45 -1.48 0.21
C PHE A 44 -8.13 -2.73 -0.32
N LEU A 45 -8.56 -3.59 0.59
CA LEU A 45 -9.25 -4.85 0.27
C LEU A 45 -10.77 -4.79 0.47
N HIS A 46 -11.26 -3.64 0.95
CA HIS A 46 -12.68 -3.41 1.17
C HIS A 46 -13.04 -1.95 0.82
N PRO A 47 -14.12 -1.70 0.05
CA PRO A 47 -14.45 -0.36 -0.47
C PRO A 47 -14.70 0.68 0.64
N ALA A 48 -15.19 0.27 1.81
CA ALA A 48 -15.38 1.18 2.95
C ALA A 48 -14.06 1.80 3.45
N GLN A 49 -12.90 1.18 3.20
CA GLN A 49 -11.61 1.73 3.62
C GLN A 49 -11.28 3.04 2.88
N GLN A 50 -11.76 3.26 1.65
CA GLN A 50 -11.54 4.52 0.92
C GLN A 50 -12.27 5.72 1.52
N HIS A 51 -13.21 5.47 2.44
CA HIS A 51 -14.04 6.50 3.04
C HIS A 51 -13.63 6.79 4.50
N ILE A 52 -12.53 6.19 4.96
CA ILE A 52 -11.98 6.48 6.28
C ILE A 52 -11.28 7.84 6.23
N TRP A 53 -11.48 8.65 7.27
CA TRP A 53 -10.82 9.95 7.46
C TRP A 53 -10.95 10.96 6.29
N PRO A 54 -12.17 11.27 5.82
CA PRO A 54 -12.39 12.15 4.67
C PRO A 54 -11.86 13.58 4.86
N SER A 55 -11.72 14.05 6.10
CA SER A 55 -11.14 15.36 6.41
C SER A 55 -9.62 15.42 6.30
N HIS A 56 -8.94 14.28 6.17
CA HIS A 56 -7.48 14.20 6.12
C HIS A 56 -6.97 13.96 4.70
N TRP A 57 -7.63 13.09 3.93
CA TRP A 57 -7.28 12.80 2.53
C TRP A 57 -8.45 12.20 1.75
N ASP A 58 -8.37 12.29 0.43
CA ASP A 58 -9.25 11.54 -0.47
C ASP A 58 -8.71 10.11 -0.65
N GLY A 59 -9.37 9.16 0.03
CA GLY A 59 -8.98 7.76 -0.02
C GLY A 59 -9.05 7.15 -1.42
N LYS A 60 -9.87 7.67 -2.35
CA LYS A 60 -9.91 7.17 -3.74
C LYS A 60 -8.72 7.62 -4.57
N ARG A 61 -8.18 8.80 -4.25
CA ARG A 61 -6.98 9.35 -4.91
C ARG A 61 -5.69 8.82 -4.31
N ALA A 62 -5.70 8.54 -3.01
CA ALA A 62 -4.52 8.13 -2.26
C ALA A 62 -4.34 6.60 -2.21
N SER A 63 -5.19 5.80 -2.85
CA SER A 63 -5.15 4.34 -2.72
C SER A 63 -5.52 3.61 -4.02
N VAL A 64 -5.21 2.33 -4.03
CA VAL A 64 -5.75 1.35 -4.98
C VAL A 64 -6.80 0.52 -4.26
N LEU A 65 -7.93 0.23 -4.93
CA LEU A 65 -8.92 -0.71 -4.41
C LEU A 65 -8.78 -2.05 -5.12
N PHE A 66 -8.44 -3.08 -4.35
CA PHE A 66 -8.59 -4.48 -4.72
C PHE A 66 -9.78 -5.06 -3.98
N ASP A 67 -10.98 -4.92 -4.52
CA ASP A 67 -12.22 -5.33 -3.83
C ASP A 67 -12.33 -6.86 -3.69
N TRP A 68 -11.78 -7.37 -2.59
CA TRP A 68 -11.87 -8.80 -2.24
C TRP A 68 -13.30 -9.18 -1.84
N SER A 69 -14.09 -8.27 -1.26
CA SER A 69 -15.50 -8.57 -0.94
C SER A 69 -16.27 -8.98 -2.19
N ALA A 70 -16.01 -8.34 -3.33
CA ALA A 70 -16.60 -8.72 -4.61
C ALA A 70 -16.21 -10.15 -5.06
N TRP A 71 -15.04 -10.66 -4.66
CA TRP A 71 -14.64 -12.05 -4.94
C TRP A 71 -15.53 -13.05 -4.19
N MET A 72 -15.85 -12.77 -2.91
CA MET A 72 -16.74 -13.65 -2.15
C MET A 72 -18.18 -13.67 -2.68
N ASP A 73 -18.57 -12.62 -3.40
CA ASP A 73 -19.90 -12.49 -4.01
C ASP A 73 -19.93 -12.91 -5.49
N ASP A 74 -18.88 -13.54 -6.02
CA ASP A 74 -18.71 -13.94 -7.43
C ASP A 74 -18.91 -12.79 -8.44
N LYS A 75 -18.54 -11.58 -8.03
CA LYS A 75 -18.74 -10.32 -8.78
C LYS A 75 -17.45 -9.71 -9.31
N MET A 76 -16.33 -10.43 -9.22
CA MET A 76 -15.03 -9.90 -9.59
C MET A 76 -14.86 -9.78 -11.11
N GLY A 77 -14.54 -8.58 -11.57
CA GLY A 77 -13.98 -8.33 -12.90
C GLY A 77 -12.46 -8.08 -12.84
N ASN A 78 -11.82 -7.99 -13.99
CA ASN A 78 -10.41 -7.59 -14.07
C ASN A 78 -10.26 -6.13 -13.61
N VAL A 79 -9.40 -5.88 -12.63
CA VAL A 79 -9.00 -4.53 -12.21
C VAL A 79 -7.59 -4.27 -12.73
N ALA A 80 -7.49 -3.41 -13.74
CA ALA A 80 -6.22 -2.86 -14.20
C ALA A 80 -6.03 -1.50 -13.56
N VAL A 81 -4.87 -1.30 -12.92
CA VAL A 81 -4.50 -0.03 -12.30
C VAL A 81 -3.31 0.49 -13.07
N GLU A 82 -3.56 1.48 -13.93
CA GLU A 82 -2.51 2.21 -14.61
C GLU A 82 -2.06 3.36 -13.70
N ILE A 83 -0.79 3.36 -13.35
CA ILE A 83 -0.20 4.37 -12.49
C ILE A 83 0.84 5.08 -13.35
N GLU A 84 0.50 6.29 -13.77
CA GLU A 84 1.46 7.20 -14.38
C GLU A 84 2.37 7.74 -13.27
N LEU A 85 3.55 7.16 -13.14
CA LEU A 85 4.62 7.73 -12.34
C LEU A 85 5.17 8.94 -13.09
N ALA A 86 5.26 10.10 -12.42
CA ALA A 86 6.03 11.21 -12.97
C ALA A 86 7.47 10.72 -13.21
N GLY A 87 8.06 11.05 -14.37
CA GLY A 87 9.31 10.42 -14.84
C GLY A 87 10.46 10.40 -13.82
N GLU A 88 10.60 11.46 -13.01
CA GLU A 88 11.60 11.54 -11.94
C GLU A 88 11.43 10.44 -10.87
N LEU A 89 10.18 10.10 -10.51
CA LEU A 89 9.88 9.04 -9.54
C LEU A 89 10.19 7.63 -10.09
N ALA A 90 10.09 7.43 -11.41
CA ALA A 90 10.39 6.14 -12.01
C ALA A 90 11.89 5.81 -11.94
N GLU A 91 12.75 6.79 -12.22
CA GLU A 91 14.22 6.62 -12.13
C GLU A 91 14.66 6.38 -10.69
N ASP A 92 14.08 7.12 -9.73
CA ASP A 92 14.37 6.93 -8.30
C ASP A 92 13.94 5.55 -7.80
N ILE A 93 12.79 5.04 -8.25
CA ILE A 93 12.32 3.69 -7.92
C ILE A 93 13.25 2.63 -8.50
N GLU A 94 13.67 2.77 -9.77
CA GLU A 94 14.59 1.81 -10.40
C GLU A 94 15.96 1.79 -9.72
N LEU A 95 16.50 2.96 -9.36
CA LEU A 95 17.76 3.07 -8.63
C LEU A 95 17.66 2.44 -7.24
N ALA A 96 16.56 2.71 -6.53
CA ALA A 96 16.28 2.11 -5.24
C ALA A 96 16.12 0.58 -5.34
N ASP A 97 15.45 0.07 -6.37
CA ASP A 97 15.31 -1.37 -6.64
C ASP A 97 16.64 -2.04 -6.99
N ALA A 98 17.48 -1.37 -7.78
CA ALA A 98 18.81 -1.87 -8.12
C ALA A 98 19.70 -2.00 -6.87
N GLY A 99 19.67 -0.99 -5.99
CA GLY A 99 20.35 -1.02 -4.69
C GLY A 99 19.86 -2.18 -3.80
N ARG A 100 18.53 -2.38 -3.73
CA ARG A 100 17.92 -3.50 -2.99
C ARG A 100 18.34 -4.87 -3.51
N ARG A 101 18.35 -5.08 -4.85
CA ARG A 101 18.80 -6.35 -5.46
C ARG A 101 20.27 -6.64 -5.13
N ALA A 102 21.12 -5.61 -5.14
CA ALA A 102 22.52 -5.74 -4.77
C ALA A 102 22.70 -6.12 -3.29
N GLN A 103 21.89 -5.56 -2.38
CA GLN A 103 21.99 -5.83 -0.95
C GLN A 103 21.43 -7.21 -0.56
N ARG A 104 20.37 -7.68 -1.22
CA ARG A 104 19.86 -9.06 -1.05
C ARG A 104 20.87 -10.12 -1.49
N ARG A 105 21.62 -9.89 -2.58
CA ARG A 105 22.69 -10.78 -3.04
C ARG A 105 23.90 -10.88 -2.09
N ARG A 106 24.07 -9.91 -1.19
CA ARG A 106 25.15 -9.92 -0.18
C ARG A 106 24.74 -10.59 1.14
N ARG A 107 23.45 -10.87 1.35
CA ARG A 107 22.90 -11.53 2.55
C ARG A 107 22.65 -13.03 2.39
N ASN A 108 22.85 -13.58 1.18
CA ASN A 108 22.88 -15.01 0.86
C ASN A 108 24.32 -15.44 0.58
#